data_AF-A0A1Y3ETR7-F1
#
_entry.id   AF-A0A1Y3ETR7-F1
#
_cell.length_a   1.000
_cell.length_b   1.000
_cell.length_c   1.000
_cell.angle_alpha   90.00
_cell.angle_beta   90.00
_cell.angle_gamma   90.00
#
_symmetry.space_group_name_H-M   'P 1'
#
loop_
_entity.id
_entity.type
_entity.pdbx_description
1 polymer ?
#
loop_
_entity_poly.entity_id
_entity_poly.type
_entity_poly.pdbx_seq_one_letter_code
_entity_poly.pdbx_strand_id
1 'polypeptide(L)' 'VEILPSKWLPIINERNRWIYFDPSRKEEFDFISGSRMRKIAREGAQPPDGFMAPKAWEVLANYYRSLQNTVQ' A
#
# COMPACT_ATOMS: atom_id res chain seq x y z
N VAL A 1 -20.71 -20.30 -14.14
CA VAL A 1 -19.74 -19.28 -13.66
C VAL A 1 -18.41 -19.98 -13.49
N GLU A 2 -17.39 -19.56 -14.22
CA GLU A 2 -16.03 -20.10 -14.09
C GLU A 2 -15.25 -19.26 -13.08
N ILE A 3 -14.60 -19.90 -12.11
CA ILE A 3 -13.80 -19.22 -11.09
C ILE A 3 -12.35 -19.25 -11.55
N LEU A 4 -11.81 -18.08 -11.92
CA LEU A 4 -10.40 -17.94 -12.22
C LEU A 4 -9.60 -17.85 -10.91
N PRO A 5 -8.73 -18.82 -10.59
CA PRO A 5 -7.92 -18.76 -9.38
C PRO A 5 -6.90 -17.63 -9.52
N SER A 6 -7.02 -16.60 -8.67
CA SER A 6 -6.03 -15.53 -8.60
C SER A 6 -4.84 -16.03 -7.82
N LYS A 7 -3.68 -16.17 -8.49
CA LYS A 7 -2.51 -16.79 -7.87
C LYS A 7 -1.94 -15.90 -6.76
N TRP A 8 -1.67 -14.63 -7.03
CA TRP A 8 -1.26 -13.59 -6.06
C TRP A 8 -1.43 -12.21 -6.70
N LEU A 9 -1.56 -11.15 -5.90
CA LEU A 9 -1.47 -9.78 -6.40
C LEU A 9 0.00 -9.43 -6.67
N PRO A 10 0.34 -8.85 -7.83
CA PRO A 10 1.69 -8.35 -8.07
C PRO A 10 2.00 -7.20 -7.10
N ILE A 11 3.27 -7.10 -6.69
CA ILE A 11 3.79 -6.07 -5.79
C ILE A 11 4.77 -5.21 -6.59
N ILE A 12 4.91 -3.94 -6.22
CA ILE A 12 5.90 -3.06 -6.83
C ILE A 12 7.24 -3.29 -6.16
N ASN A 13 8.25 -3.59 -6.97
CA ASN A 13 9.64 -3.71 -6.51
C ASN A 13 10.35 -2.35 -6.50
N GLU A 14 11.59 -2.35 -6.01
CA GLU A 14 12.48 -1.18 -5.97
C GLU A 14 12.70 -0.48 -7.32
N ARG A 15 12.35 -1.13 -8.44
CA ARG A 15 12.45 -0.59 -9.80
C ARG A 15 11.11 -0.11 -10.37
N ASN A 16 10.12 0.11 -9.51
CA ASN A 16 8.76 0.54 -9.86
C ASN A 16 8.04 -0.40 -10.86
N ARG A 17 8.31 -1.71 -10.80
CA ARG A 17 7.66 -2.71 -11.66
C ARG A 17 6.75 -3.63 -10.86
N TRP A 18 5.58 -3.91 -11.43
CA TRP A 18 4.66 -4.95 -10.95
C TRP A 18 5.26 -6.33 -11.19
N ILE A 19 5.66 -7.00 -10.13
CA ILE A 19 6.20 -8.36 -10.18
C ILE A 19 5.51 -9.24 -9.15
N TYR A 20 5.38 -10.53 -9.44
CA TYR A 20 4.91 -11.48 -8.43
C TYR A 20 5.94 -11.60 -7.31
N PHE A 21 5.45 -11.81 -6.11
CA PHE A 21 6.30 -12.06 -4.95
C PHE A 21 7.19 -13.28 -5.19
N ASP A 22 8.48 -13.12 -4.90
CA ASP A 22 9.49 -14.16 -4.99
C ASP A 22 10.13 -14.33 -3.60
N PRO A 23 9.86 -15.45 -2.89
CA PRO A 23 10.39 -15.68 -1.55
C PRO A 23 11.92 -15.66 -1.48
N SER A 24 12.61 -15.96 -2.59
CA SER A 24 14.08 -15.96 -2.67
C SER A 24 14.69 -14.56 -2.69
N ARG A 25 13.89 -13.54 -3.01
CA ARG A 25 14.28 -12.13 -3.10
C ARG A 25 13.38 -11.25 -2.23
N LYS A 26 12.94 -11.77 -1.08
CA LYS A 26 11.96 -11.12 -0.18
C LYS A 26 12.39 -9.72 0.25
N GLU A 27 13.69 -9.45 0.27
CA GLU A 27 14.29 -8.17 0.63
C GLU A 27 14.00 -7.07 -0.41
N GLU A 28 13.71 -7.44 -1.67
CA GLU A 28 13.35 -6.49 -2.75
C GLU A 28 11.89 -5.98 -2.65
N PHE A 29 11.12 -6.48 -1.67
CA PHE A 29 9.69 -6.23 -1.56
C PHE A 29 9.36 -5.52 -0.24
N ASP A 30 8.70 -4.37 -0.35
CA ASP A 30 8.20 -3.64 0.81
C ASP A 30 6.70 -3.91 1.04
N PHE A 31 6.38 -4.70 2.06
CA PHE A 31 5.00 -5.02 2.40
C PHE A 31 4.35 -3.92 3.25
N ILE A 32 3.45 -3.16 2.63
CA ILE A 32 2.68 -2.12 3.31
C ILE A 32 1.35 -2.68 3.79
N SER A 33 1.33 -3.13 5.05
CA SER A 33 0.10 -3.56 5.71
C SER A 33 -0.85 -2.40 5.96
N GLY A 34 -2.14 -2.69 6.19
CA GLY A 34 -3.14 -1.67 6.53
C GLY A 34 -2.78 -0.84 7.78
N SER A 35 -2.13 -1.45 8.77
CA SER A 35 -1.65 -0.76 9.97
C SER A 35 -0.50 0.21 9.65
N ARG A 36 0.45 -0.20 8.80
CA ARG A 36 1.53 0.67 8.34
C ARG A 36 1.01 1.82 7.47
N MET A 37 0.07 1.52 6.57
CA MET A 37 -0.62 2.51 5.74
C MET A 37 -1.27 3.60 6.60
N ARG A 38 -1.99 3.21 7.66
CA ARG A 38 -2.60 4.13 8.63
C ARG A 38 -1.55 5.01 9.33
N LYS A 39 -0.39 4.44 9.70
CA LYS A 39 0.71 5.18 10.32
C LYS A 39 1.28 6.24 9.37
N ILE A 40 1.64 5.85 8.15
CA ILE A 40 2.18 6.75 7.10
C ILE A 40 1.20 7.91 6.85
N ALA A 41 -0.09 7.59 6.69
CA ALA A 41 -1.14 8.59 6.47
C ALA A 41 -1.27 9.61 7.61
N ARG A 42 -1.20 9.15 8.87
CA ARG A 42 -1.27 10.00 10.07
C ARG A 42 -0.03 10.89 10.23
N GLU A 43 1.14 10.36 9.88
CA GLU A 43 2.40 11.12 9.90
C GLU A 43 2.51 12.12 8.73
N GLY A 44 1.57 12.11 7.79
CA GLY A 44 1.60 12.96 6.61
C GLY A 44 2.66 12.57 5.58
N ALA A 45 3.22 11.35 5.72
CA ALA A 45 4.21 10.80 4.80
C ALA A 45 3.56 10.25 3.51
N GLN A 46 4.37 9.97 2.50
CA GLN A 46 3.95 9.34 1.25
C GLN A 46 4.36 7.86 1.24
N PRO A 47 3.53 6.96 0.68
CA PRO A 47 3.92 5.60 0.43
C PRO A 47 4.95 5.56 -0.72
N PRO A 48 5.63 4.41 -0.93
CA PRO A 48 6.49 4.18 -2.09
C PRO A 48 5.75 4.42 -3.40
N ASP A 49 6.48 4.89 -4.39
CA ASP A 49 5.94 5.19 -5.71
C ASP A 49 5.23 3.98 -6.32
N GLY A 50 4.08 4.26 -6.93
CA GLY A 50 3.24 3.27 -7.58
C GLY A 50 2.41 2.39 -6.62
N PHE A 51 2.69 2.36 -5.31
CA PHE A 51 1.88 1.59 -4.34
C PHE A 51 0.39 1.92 -4.47
N MET A 52 0.09 3.19 -4.70
CA MET A 52 -1.25 3.68 -4.92
C MET A 52 -1.23 4.91 -5.82
N ALA A 53 -2.28 5.09 -6.62
CA ALA A 53 -2.48 6.33 -7.37
C ALA A 53 -2.52 7.53 -6.40
N PRO A 54 -1.83 8.66 -6.69
CA PRO A 54 -1.72 9.78 -5.75
C PRO A 54 -3.07 10.31 -5.25
N LYS A 55 -4.06 10.41 -6.14
CA LYS A 55 -5.43 10.84 -5.78
C LYS A 55 -6.13 9.87 -4.82
N ALA A 56 -5.92 8.57 -4.98
CA ALA A 56 -6.50 7.56 -4.09
C ALA A 56 -5.79 7.59 -2.73
N TRP A 57 -4.47 7.80 -2.72
CA TRP A 57 -3.71 7.99 -1.49
C TRP A 57 -4.20 9.21 -0.70
N GLU A 58 -4.43 10.34 -1.38
CA GLU A 58 -4.93 11.56 -0.76
C GLU A 58 -6.26 11.34 -0.02
N VAL A 59 -7.21 10.61 -0.64
CA VAL A 59 -8.49 10.26 0.00
C VAL A 59 -8.26 9.45 1.29
N LEU A 60 -7.41 8.43 1.25
CA LEU A 60 -7.11 7.61 2.43
C LEU A 60 -6.37 8.40 3.52
N ALA A 61 -5.40 9.22 3.12
CA ALA A 61 -4.65 10.07 4.04
C ALA A 61 -5.57 11.07 4.74
N ASN A 62 -6.49 11.70 4.00
CA ASN A 62 -7.51 12.59 4.56
C ASN A 62 -8.41 11.88 5.56
N TYR A 63 -8.87 10.66 5.24
CA TYR A 63 -9.66 9.85 6.15
C TYR A 63 -8.91 9.52 7.45
N TYR A 64 -7.67 9.03 7.37
CA TYR A 64 -6.94 8.67 8.59
C TYR A 64 -6.54 9.86 9.46
N ARG A 65 -6.34 11.03 8.86
CA ARG A 65 -6.12 12.30 9.58
C ARG A 65 -7.40 12.77 10.27
N SER A 66 -8.56 12.71 9.62
CA SER A 66 -9.83 13.13 10.25
C SER A 66 -10.20 12.27 11.47
N LEU A 67 -9.87 10.97 11.44
CA LEU A 67 -10.07 10.08 12.59
C LEU A 67 -9.25 10.46 13.82
N GLN A 68 -8.10 11.14 13.68
CA GLN A 68 -7.34 11.63 14.84
C GLN A 68 -8.04 12.80 15.52
N ASN A 69 -8.70 13.66 14.74
CA ASN A 69 -9.41 14.83 15.25
C ASN A 69 -10.73 14.47 15.97
N THR A 70 -11.19 13.22 15.87
CA THR A 70 -12.43 12.75 16.51
C THR A 70 -12.18 12.22 17.94
N VAL A 71 -10.92 12.03 18.34
CA VAL A 71 -10.54 11.46 19.66
C VAL A 71 -10.00 12.53 20.61
N GLN A 72 -10.56 13.74 20.57
CA GLN A 72 -10.30 14.81 21.55
C GLN A 72 -11.46 14.94 22.53
#